data_AF-A0A5D2HCR5-F1
#
_entry.id   AF-A0A5D2HCR5-F1
#
_cell.length_a   1.000
_cell.length_b   1.000
_cell.length_c   1.000
_cell.angle_alpha   90.00
_cell.angle_beta   90.00
_cell.angle_gamma   90.00
#
_symmetry.space_group_name_H-M   'P 1'
#
loop_
_entity.id
_entity.type
_entity.pdbx_description
1 polymer ?
#
loop_
_entity_poly.entity_id
_entity_poly.type
_entity_poly.pdbx_seq_one_letter_code
_entity_poly.pdbx_strand_id
1 'polypeptide(L)'
;MGCRRNRKDELQGIWESWDEAKKTCFWDKLSQILFVRLDVALLKAMVCFWDPTYWCFTFNEVDMVPTIREYLSLLYYDFRDPLRIYWKRNVDFRGPLANLMELPADTVKSRLKDKNGSYISWSDIRNAMGKASGDIHLALFAFAVYGLIVFPKALGYVNVELADFLIQNEKGVNPAPAVLAETIILLNFIRRKGDRRFLGCTLLLFVWMKSHFRCLYKLFP
;
A
#
# COMPACT_ATOMS: atom_id res chain seq x y z
N MET A 1 0.87 -6.67 22.18
CA MET A 1 1.37 -7.01 20.82
C MET A 1 0.45 -6.37 19.79
N GLY A 2 0.82 -5.25 19.16
CA GLY A 2 -0.10 -4.40 18.38
C GLY A 2 0.25 -4.28 16.90
N CYS A 3 -0.76 -4.34 16.03
CA CYS A 3 -0.67 -3.84 14.66
C CYS A 3 -0.54 -2.31 14.76
N ARG A 4 0.64 -1.74 14.50
CA ARG A 4 0.76 -0.28 14.46
C ARG A 4 0.10 0.21 13.17
N ARG A 5 -1.16 0.61 13.27
CA ARG A 5 -1.92 1.19 12.16
C ARG A 5 -1.37 2.60 11.90
N ASN A 6 -0.73 2.78 10.77
CA ASN A 6 -0.14 4.05 10.39
C ASN A 6 -1.25 4.98 9.89
N ARG A 7 -1.77 5.85 10.77
CA ARG A 7 -2.71 6.95 10.42
C ARG A 7 -3.94 6.52 9.60
N LYS A 8 -4.31 5.24 9.69
CA LYS A 8 -5.43 4.64 8.94
C LYS A 8 -6.74 5.34 9.25
N ASP A 9 -6.99 5.61 10.53
CA ASP A 9 -8.24 6.23 10.99
C ASP A 9 -8.35 7.69 10.48
N GLU A 10 -7.22 8.40 10.37
CA GLU A 10 -7.20 9.74 9.76
C GLU A 10 -7.49 9.69 8.25
N LEU A 11 -6.91 8.72 7.54
CA LEU A 11 -7.18 8.51 6.10
C LEU A 11 -8.64 8.10 5.86
N GLN A 12 -9.22 7.27 6.74
CA GLN A 12 -10.64 6.92 6.71
C GLN A 12 -11.51 8.16 6.88
N GLY A 13 -11.25 9.00 7.89
CA GLY A 13 -12.01 10.22 8.12
C GLY A 13 -11.95 11.19 6.93
N ILE A 14 -10.79 11.30 6.27
CA ILE A 14 -10.67 12.10 5.03
C ILE A 14 -11.56 11.51 3.93
N TRP A 15 -11.48 10.20 3.67
CA TRP A 15 -12.31 9.54 2.65
C TRP A 15 -13.82 9.68 2.93
N GLU A 16 -14.23 9.51 4.18
CA GLU A 16 -15.63 9.62 4.61
C GLU A 16 -16.19 11.04 4.47
N SER A 17 -15.33 12.05 4.59
CA SER A 17 -15.74 13.46 4.42
C SER A 17 -15.96 13.88 2.97
N TRP A 18 -15.58 13.06 1.98
CA TRP A 18 -15.78 13.38 0.57
C TRP A 18 -17.21 13.03 0.12
N ASP A 19 -17.76 13.85 -0.78
CA ASP A 19 -18.98 13.51 -1.51
C ASP A 19 -18.75 12.37 -2.52
N GLU A 20 -19.85 11.79 -3.01
CA GLU A 20 -19.80 10.66 -3.95
C GLU A 20 -19.20 11.02 -5.31
N ALA A 21 -19.33 12.28 -5.76
CA ALA A 21 -18.73 12.73 -7.01
C ALA A 21 -17.20 12.69 -6.90
N LYS A 22 -16.64 13.23 -5.82
CA LYS A 22 -15.21 13.23 -5.54
C LYS A 22 -14.66 11.82 -5.32
N LYS A 23 -15.40 10.94 -4.63
CA LYS A 23 -15.02 9.51 -4.52
C LYS A 23 -14.99 8.81 -5.87
N THR A 24 -15.90 9.15 -6.78
CA THR A 24 -15.94 8.59 -8.14
C THR A 24 -14.78 9.11 -8.98
N CYS A 25 -14.36 10.37 -8.79
CA CYS A 25 -13.17 10.92 -9.44
C CYS A 25 -11.85 10.31 -8.92
N PHE A 26 -11.86 9.66 -7.76
CA PHE A 26 -10.67 8.99 -7.25
C PHE A 26 -10.37 7.75 -8.09
N TRP A 27 -9.36 7.86 -8.95
CA TRP A 27 -8.99 6.85 -9.93
C TRP A 27 -8.49 5.53 -9.31
N ASP A 28 -8.05 5.58 -8.05
CA ASP A 28 -7.55 4.42 -7.33
C ASP A 28 -8.62 3.81 -6.41
N LYS A 29 -8.99 2.55 -6.62
CA LYS A 29 -9.99 1.87 -5.79
C LYS A 29 -9.41 1.35 -4.46
N LEU A 30 -8.13 1.59 -4.18
CA LEU A 30 -7.49 1.25 -2.92
C LEU A 30 -8.14 1.88 -1.69
N SER A 31 -8.93 2.94 -1.82
CA SER A 31 -9.65 3.53 -0.68
C SER A 31 -10.51 2.51 0.08
N GLN A 32 -11.05 1.50 -0.61
CA GLN A 32 -11.84 0.43 0.01
C GLN A 32 -11.02 -0.38 1.02
N ILE A 33 -9.70 -0.49 0.82
CA ILE A 33 -8.81 -1.20 1.73
C ILE A 33 -8.79 -0.56 3.12
N LEU A 34 -9.02 0.76 3.18
CA LEU A 34 -9.08 1.49 4.43
C LEU A 34 -10.22 0.95 5.30
N PHE A 35 -11.29 0.37 4.75
CA PHE A 35 -12.42 -0.12 5.55
C PHE A 35 -12.28 -1.58 6.00
N VAL A 36 -11.24 -2.28 5.54
CA VAL A 36 -10.99 -3.68 5.92
C VAL A 36 -10.71 -3.79 7.41
N ARG A 37 -11.57 -4.52 8.12
CA ARG A 37 -11.38 -4.87 9.54
C ARG A 37 -10.41 -6.04 9.63
N LEU A 38 -9.16 -5.72 9.99
CA LEU A 38 -8.11 -6.71 10.15
C LEU A 38 -8.37 -7.56 11.39
N ASP A 39 -8.51 -8.88 11.19
CA ASP A 39 -8.40 -9.85 12.27
C ASP A 39 -6.92 -10.19 12.46
N VAL A 40 -6.33 -9.59 13.50
CA VAL A 40 -4.90 -9.73 13.82
C VAL A 40 -4.57 -11.15 14.26
N ALA A 41 -5.51 -11.87 14.89
CA ALA A 41 -5.28 -13.25 15.31
C ALA A 41 -5.22 -14.17 14.10
N LEU A 42 -6.17 -14.04 13.17
CA LEU A 42 -6.18 -14.78 11.92
C LEU A 42 -4.90 -14.54 11.12
N LEU A 43 -4.54 -13.26 10.91
CA LEU A 43 -3.32 -12.91 10.17
C LEU A 43 -2.06 -13.52 10.82
N LYS A 44 -1.95 -13.47 12.15
CA LYS A 44 -0.82 -14.09 12.88
C LYS A 44 -0.76 -15.59 12.66
N ALA A 45 -1.91 -16.27 12.74
CA ALA A 45 -1.98 -17.71 12.48
C ALA A 45 -1.53 -18.02 11.04
N MET A 46 -1.99 -17.23 10.06
CA MET A 46 -1.67 -17.45 8.65
C MET A 46 -0.18 -17.29 8.35
N VAL A 47 0.48 -16.27 8.92
CA VAL A 47 1.92 -16.09 8.68
C VAL A 47 2.74 -17.25 9.22
N CYS A 48 2.28 -18.02 10.21
CA CYS A 48 2.97 -19.23 10.66
C CYS A 48 3.12 -20.28 9.55
N PHE A 49 2.19 -20.31 8.59
CA PHE A 49 2.21 -21.23 7.45
C PHE A 49 3.05 -20.71 6.27
N TRP A 50 3.60 -19.49 6.33
CA TRP A 50 4.52 -19.01 5.30
C TRP A 50 5.85 -19.77 5.37
N ASP A 51 6.20 -20.45 4.28
CA ASP A 51 7.50 -21.05 4.07
C ASP A 51 8.39 -20.12 3.23
N PRO A 52 9.42 -19.50 3.83
CA PRO A 52 10.34 -18.60 3.12
C PRO A 52 11.30 -19.32 2.15
N THR A 53 11.34 -20.65 2.16
CA THR A 53 12.14 -21.49 1.25
C THR A 53 11.42 -21.65 -0.08
N TYR A 54 10.12 -21.95 -0.04
CA TYR A 54 9.29 -22.19 -1.22
C TYR A 54 8.48 -20.96 -1.67
N TRP A 55 8.47 -19.89 -0.87
CA TRP A 55 7.68 -18.66 -1.11
C TRP A 55 6.18 -18.94 -1.28
N CYS A 56 5.67 -19.86 -0.46
CA CYS A 56 4.26 -20.24 -0.41
C CYS A 56 3.75 -20.38 1.02
N PHE A 57 2.42 -20.41 1.18
CA PHE A 57 1.77 -20.87 2.39
C PHE A 57 1.53 -22.37 2.29
N THR A 58 2.11 -23.14 3.21
CA THR A 58 2.04 -24.60 3.22
C THR A 58 1.00 -25.06 4.24
N PHE A 59 -0.09 -25.69 3.79
CA PHE A 59 -1.14 -26.27 4.63
C PHE A 59 -1.21 -27.79 4.43
N ASN A 60 -0.38 -28.53 5.16
CA ASN A 60 -0.22 -29.98 4.98
C ASN A 60 0.10 -30.33 3.51
N GLU A 61 -0.90 -30.80 2.76
CA GLU A 61 -0.78 -31.24 1.36
C GLU A 61 -1.12 -30.14 0.34
N VAL A 62 -1.51 -28.94 0.78
CA VAL A 62 -1.95 -27.85 -0.09
C VAL A 62 -1.03 -26.64 0.08
N ASP A 63 -0.45 -26.20 -1.04
CA ASP A 63 0.30 -24.96 -1.11
C ASP A 63 -0.53 -23.84 -1.74
N MET A 64 -0.47 -22.66 -1.14
CA MET A 64 -1.14 -21.45 -1.64
C MET A 64 -0.12 -20.32 -1.84
N VAL A 65 -0.18 -19.65 -2.99
CA VAL A 65 0.73 -18.54 -3.32
C VAL A 65 -0.10 -17.38 -3.86
N PRO A 66 0.07 -16.16 -3.33
CA PRO A 66 -0.58 -14.99 -3.91
C PRO A 66 -0.01 -14.71 -5.30
N THR A 67 -0.90 -14.53 -6.28
CA THR A 67 -0.51 -14.31 -7.68
C THR A 67 -0.71 -12.86 -8.11
N ILE A 68 -0.02 -12.44 -9.19
CA ILE A 68 -0.20 -11.11 -9.79
C ILE A 68 -1.66 -10.91 -10.21
N ARG A 69 -2.33 -11.94 -10.76
CA ARG A 69 -3.73 -11.88 -11.20
C ARG A 69 -4.69 -11.63 -10.04
N GLU A 70 -4.46 -12.27 -8.90
CA GLU A 70 -5.27 -12.04 -7.70
C GLU A 70 -5.03 -10.63 -7.15
N TYR A 71 -3.78 -10.17 -7.10
CA TYR A 71 -3.46 -8.82 -6.66
C TYR A 71 -4.03 -7.74 -7.58
N LEU A 72 -4.08 -7.99 -8.89
CA LEU A 72 -4.80 -7.12 -9.84
C LEU A 72 -6.28 -7.01 -9.50
N SER A 73 -6.90 -8.14 -9.18
CA SER A 73 -8.31 -8.18 -8.76
C SER A 73 -8.54 -7.45 -7.43
N LEU A 74 -7.63 -7.60 -6.47
CA LEU A 74 -7.69 -6.91 -5.17
C LEU A 74 -7.49 -5.40 -5.28
N LEU A 75 -6.66 -4.96 -6.23
CA LEU A 75 -6.42 -3.55 -6.53
C LEU A 75 -7.47 -2.95 -7.47
N TYR A 76 -8.40 -3.76 -7.98
CA TYR A 76 -9.35 -3.40 -9.04
C TYR A 76 -8.68 -2.73 -10.26
N TYR A 77 -7.47 -3.17 -10.58
CA TYR A 77 -6.70 -2.63 -11.68
C TYR A 77 -7.11 -3.31 -12.99
N ASP A 78 -7.38 -2.51 -14.01
CA ASP A 78 -7.81 -3.01 -15.32
C ASP A 78 -6.62 -3.62 -16.08
N PHE A 79 -6.80 -4.83 -16.59
CA PHE A 79 -5.75 -5.68 -17.18
C PHE A 79 -5.36 -5.23 -18.60
N ARG A 80 -5.29 -3.91 -18.86
CA ARG A 80 -5.07 -3.36 -20.21
C ARG A 80 -3.69 -3.69 -20.75
N ASP A 81 -2.66 -3.59 -19.91
CA ASP A 81 -1.28 -3.99 -20.23
C ASP A 81 -0.59 -4.62 -19.00
N PRO A 82 -0.61 -5.96 -18.86
CA PRO A 82 -0.02 -6.64 -17.72
C PRO A 82 1.52 -6.58 -17.70
N LEU A 83 2.17 -6.30 -18.84
CA LEU A 83 3.62 -6.27 -18.97
C LEU A 83 4.22 -4.91 -18.62
N ARG A 84 3.38 -3.88 -18.52
CA ARG A 84 3.80 -2.54 -18.11
C ARG A 84 4.00 -2.48 -16.60
N ILE A 85 5.05 -3.13 -16.12
CA ILE A 85 5.39 -3.24 -14.71
C ILE A 85 6.12 -2.00 -14.19
N TYR A 86 5.97 -1.73 -12.90
CA TYR A 86 6.73 -0.69 -12.23
C TYR A 86 8.23 -0.99 -12.29
N TRP A 87 9.00 0.02 -12.69
CA TRP A 87 10.45 -0.01 -12.64
C TRP A 87 10.95 1.20 -11.88
N LYS A 88 11.71 0.97 -10.80
CA LYS A 88 12.28 2.06 -10.01
C LYS A 88 13.27 2.85 -10.85
N ARG A 89 13.01 4.14 -11.05
CA ARG A 89 13.94 5.03 -11.76
C ARG A 89 14.93 5.65 -10.77
N ASN A 90 16.19 5.80 -11.16
CA ASN A 90 17.20 6.46 -10.36
C ASN A 90 17.22 7.96 -10.67
N VAL A 91 16.18 8.67 -10.24
CA VAL A 91 15.94 10.10 -10.54
C VAL A 91 15.70 10.85 -9.24
N ASP A 92 16.03 12.14 -9.19
CA ASP A 92 15.68 13.00 -8.06
C ASP A 92 14.17 13.30 -8.06
N PHE A 93 13.45 12.71 -7.11
CA PHE A 93 12.00 12.87 -6.95
C PHE A 93 11.59 14.09 -6.12
N ARG A 94 12.54 14.93 -5.69
CA ARG A 94 12.25 16.18 -4.96
C ARG A 94 11.43 17.16 -5.80
N GLY A 95 11.74 17.32 -7.09
CA GLY A 95 10.97 18.16 -8.01
C GLY A 95 9.53 17.67 -8.22
N PRO A 96 9.33 16.39 -8.59
CA PRO A 96 8.00 15.78 -8.65
C PRO A 96 7.19 15.91 -7.36
N LEU A 97 7.82 15.71 -6.19
CA LEU A 97 7.15 15.91 -4.90
C LEU A 97 6.80 17.38 -4.64
N ALA A 98 7.67 18.32 -5.02
CA ALA A 98 7.41 19.75 -4.93
C ALA A 98 6.20 20.16 -5.78
N ASN A 99 6.10 19.63 -6.99
CA ASN A 99 4.94 19.83 -7.86
C ASN A 99 3.66 19.23 -7.24
N LEU A 100 3.74 18.00 -6.72
CA LEU A 100 2.61 17.31 -6.08
C LEU A 100 2.11 18.06 -4.83
N MET A 101 3.02 18.70 -4.09
CA MET A 101 2.67 19.46 -2.89
C MET A 101 2.34 20.93 -3.15
N GLU A 102 2.49 21.41 -4.39
CA GLU A 102 2.41 22.83 -4.76
C GLU A 102 3.31 23.72 -3.89
N LEU A 103 4.55 23.27 -3.65
CA LEU A 103 5.54 23.99 -2.85
C LEU A 103 6.83 24.24 -3.63
N PRO A 104 7.58 25.32 -3.33
CA PRO A 104 8.92 25.50 -3.87
C PRO A 104 9.84 24.32 -3.49
N ALA A 105 10.70 23.90 -4.42
CA ALA A 105 11.59 22.75 -4.22
C ALA A 105 12.47 22.89 -2.96
N ASP A 106 12.96 24.09 -2.66
CA ASP A 106 13.75 24.36 -1.45
C ASP A 106 12.96 24.17 -0.16
N THR A 107 11.66 24.50 -0.18
CA THR A 107 10.76 24.30 0.97
C THR A 107 10.49 22.83 1.19
N VAL A 108 10.35 22.04 0.13
CA VAL A 108 10.24 20.57 0.27
C VAL A 108 11.54 20.00 0.81
N LYS A 109 12.68 20.40 0.24
CA LYS A 109 14.01 19.93 0.66
C LYS A 109 14.28 20.14 2.14
N SER A 110 13.90 21.28 2.72
CA SER A 110 14.07 21.54 4.15
C SER A 110 13.16 20.71 5.06
N ARG A 111 12.06 20.17 4.54
CA ARG A 111 11.12 19.29 5.27
C ARG A 111 11.49 17.81 5.17
N LEU A 112 12.35 17.44 4.22
CA LEU A 112 12.76 16.05 4.05
C LEU A 112 13.68 15.62 5.20
N LYS A 113 13.47 14.39 5.67
CA LYS A 113 14.35 13.73 6.63
C LYS A 113 15.15 12.66 5.90
N ASP A 114 16.46 12.78 5.91
CA ASP A 114 17.36 11.78 5.35
C ASP A 114 17.78 10.79 6.44
N LYS A 115 17.12 9.62 6.46
CA LYS A 115 17.43 8.49 7.34
C LYS A 115 17.26 7.18 6.58
N ASN A 116 18.31 6.67 5.94
CA ASN A 116 18.25 5.54 4.99
C ASN A 116 17.21 5.81 3.86
N GLY A 117 17.34 6.98 3.23
CA GLY A 117 16.42 7.50 2.21
C GLY A 117 15.79 8.83 2.62
N SER A 118 15.20 9.53 1.66
CA SER A 118 14.48 10.78 1.91
C SER A 118 13.01 10.49 2.22
N TYR A 119 12.53 11.05 3.34
CA TYR A 119 11.17 10.85 3.82
C TYR A 119 10.47 12.17 4.09
N ILE A 120 9.16 12.19 3.83
CA ILE A 120 8.28 13.30 4.18
C ILE A 120 7.26 12.88 5.23
N SER A 121 6.93 13.78 6.16
CA SER A 121 6.01 13.45 7.25
C SER A 121 4.55 13.45 6.80
N TRP A 122 3.72 12.63 7.45
CA TRP A 122 2.26 12.67 7.27
C TRP A 122 1.70 14.07 7.53
N SER A 123 2.21 14.79 8.54
CA SER A 123 1.77 16.16 8.83
C SER A 123 2.03 17.12 7.67
N ASP A 124 3.17 16.98 6.97
CA ASP A 124 3.48 17.82 5.80
C ASP A 124 2.56 17.50 4.63
N ILE A 125 2.31 16.21 4.37
CA ILE A 125 1.36 15.77 3.35
C ILE A 125 -0.05 16.28 3.67
N ARG A 126 -0.50 16.13 4.92
CA ARG A 126 -1.82 16.58 5.38
C ARG A 126 -1.99 18.09 5.26
N ASN A 127 -0.96 18.87 5.56
CA ASN A 127 -0.96 20.32 5.38
C ASN A 127 -1.09 20.69 3.88
N ALA A 128 -0.34 20.02 3.00
CA ALA A 128 -0.47 20.21 1.56
C ALA A 128 -1.88 19.84 1.05
N MET A 129 -2.45 18.73 1.49
CA MET A 129 -3.82 18.32 1.14
C MET A 129 -4.89 19.33 1.59
N GLY A 130 -4.69 19.99 2.73
CA GLY A 130 -5.60 21.02 3.23
C GLY A 130 -5.61 22.29 2.38
N LYS A 131 -4.60 22.49 1.54
CA LYS A 131 -4.49 23.62 0.60
C LYS A 131 -4.81 23.22 -0.84
N ALA A 132 -4.58 21.97 -1.20
CA ALA A 132 -4.81 21.44 -2.53
C ALA A 132 -6.31 21.23 -2.82
N SER A 133 -6.67 21.32 -4.10
CA SER A 133 -8.00 21.01 -4.62
C SER A 133 -7.89 20.16 -5.90
N GLY A 134 -9.03 19.63 -6.37
CA GLY A 134 -9.08 18.82 -7.59
C GLY A 134 -8.13 17.61 -7.57
N ASP A 135 -7.47 17.36 -8.70
CA ASP A 135 -6.62 16.19 -8.93
C ASP A 135 -5.41 16.12 -7.99
N ILE A 136 -4.85 17.28 -7.59
CA ILE A 136 -3.69 17.34 -6.70
C ILE A 136 -4.06 16.82 -5.30
N HIS A 137 -5.26 17.16 -4.82
CA HIS A 137 -5.77 16.62 -3.56
C HIS A 137 -5.94 15.10 -3.63
N LEU A 138 -6.46 14.58 -4.75
CA LEU A 138 -6.63 13.15 -4.99
C LEU A 138 -5.26 12.44 -5.05
N ALA A 139 -4.29 13.01 -5.75
CA ALA A 139 -2.94 12.45 -5.89
C ALA A 139 -2.18 12.43 -4.55
N LEU A 140 -2.29 13.49 -3.73
CA LEU A 140 -1.73 13.52 -2.38
C LEU A 140 -2.38 12.50 -1.45
N PHE A 141 -3.70 12.28 -1.58
CA PHE A 141 -4.39 11.24 -0.83
C PHE A 141 -3.92 9.84 -1.25
N ALA A 142 -3.78 9.56 -2.55
CA ALA A 142 -3.20 8.32 -3.05
C ALA A 142 -1.76 8.13 -2.54
N PHE A 143 -0.93 9.18 -2.55
CA PHE A 143 0.44 9.17 -2.03
C PHE A 143 0.50 8.76 -0.56
N ALA A 144 -0.42 9.28 0.25
CA ALA A 144 -0.53 8.90 1.64
C ALA A 144 -1.02 7.46 1.82
N VAL A 145 -2.02 7.01 1.06
CA VAL A 145 -2.53 5.63 1.14
C VAL A 145 -1.42 4.63 0.77
N TYR A 146 -0.76 4.81 -0.37
CA TYR A 146 0.34 3.93 -0.74
C TYR A 146 1.49 4.02 0.25
N GLY A 147 1.88 5.21 0.69
CA GLY A 147 3.06 5.39 1.52
C GLY A 147 2.90 4.96 2.96
N LEU A 148 1.71 5.12 3.53
CA LEU A 148 1.45 4.79 4.93
C LEU A 148 0.86 3.39 5.10
N ILE A 149 0.13 2.88 4.11
CA ILE A 149 -0.60 1.62 4.20
C ILE A 149 0.05 0.51 3.38
N VAL A 150 0.43 0.77 2.11
CA VAL A 150 0.88 -0.29 1.18
C VAL A 150 2.40 -0.52 1.26
N PHE A 151 3.19 0.55 1.13
CA PHE A 151 4.65 0.61 1.16
C PHE A 151 5.25 1.35 2.39
N PRO A 152 4.73 1.17 3.62
CA PRO A 152 5.28 1.84 4.79
C PRO A 152 6.70 1.33 5.06
N LYS A 153 7.62 2.28 5.15
CA LYS A 153 9.00 2.04 5.59
C LYS A 153 9.27 2.65 6.97
N ALA A 154 8.56 3.71 7.33
CA ALA A 154 8.67 4.40 8.61
C ALA A 154 7.29 4.91 9.08
N LEU A 155 7.00 4.79 10.38
CA LEU A 155 5.71 5.18 10.94
C LEU A 155 5.50 6.70 10.85
N GLY A 156 4.38 7.12 10.26
CA GLY A 156 4.05 8.53 10.07
C GLY A 156 4.87 9.23 8.98
N TYR A 157 5.62 8.48 8.16
CA TYR A 157 6.43 9.04 7.08
C TYR A 157 6.21 8.26 5.78
N VAL A 158 6.32 8.96 4.66
CA VAL A 158 6.27 8.39 3.32
C VAL A 158 7.62 8.58 2.65
N ASN A 159 8.13 7.55 1.99
CA ASN A 159 9.36 7.63 1.21
C ASN A 159 9.09 8.47 -0.06
N VAL A 160 9.95 9.46 -0.31
CA VAL A 160 9.82 10.37 -1.46
C VAL A 160 9.86 9.63 -2.80
N GLU A 161 10.58 8.51 -2.88
CA GLU A 161 10.65 7.67 -4.08
C GLU A 161 9.28 7.12 -4.52
N LEU A 162 8.30 7.07 -3.61
CA LEU A 162 6.94 6.63 -3.96
C LEU A 162 6.23 7.60 -4.94
N ALA A 163 6.70 8.85 -5.03
CA ALA A 163 6.19 9.78 -6.04
C ALA A 163 6.41 9.23 -7.46
N ASP A 164 7.53 8.54 -7.69
CA ASP A 164 7.82 7.86 -8.96
C ASP A 164 6.75 6.81 -9.29
N PHE A 165 6.44 5.98 -8.30
CA PHE A 165 5.47 4.91 -8.42
C PHE A 165 4.10 5.46 -8.78
N LEU A 166 3.65 6.56 -8.17
CA LEU A 166 2.39 7.19 -8.52
C LEU A 166 2.37 7.76 -9.94
N ILE A 167 3.42 8.49 -10.33
CA ILE A 167 3.54 9.08 -11.67
C ILE A 167 3.51 7.99 -12.74
N GLN A 168 4.11 6.84 -12.44
CA GLN A 168 4.06 5.66 -13.30
C GLN A 168 2.67 5.05 -13.32
N ASN A 169 2.02 4.90 -12.17
CA ASN A 169 0.67 4.34 -12.05
C ASN A 169 -0.37 5.16 -12.83
N GLU A 170 -0.32 6.50 -12.73
CA GLU A 170 -1.15 7.43 -13.52
C GLU A 170 -0.96 7.24 -15.03
N LYS A 171 0.24 6.82 -15.46
CA LYS A 171 0.53 6.53 -16.87
C LYS A 171 0.06 5.15 -17.32
N GLY A 172 -0.60 4.37 -16.45
CA GLY A 172 -1.05 3.02 -16.74
C GLY A 172 0.01 1.94 -16.49
N VAL A 173 0.94 2.18 -15.56
CA VAL A 173 1.82 1.12 -15.05
C VAL A 173 1.07 0.26 -14.04
N ASN A 174 1.21 -1.05 -14.14
CA ASN A 174 0.57 -2.03 -13.28
C ASN A 174 1.21 -2.02 -11.87
N PRO A 175 0.45 -1.64 -10.81
CA PRO A 175 0.96 -1.62 -9.45
C PRO A 175 1.05 -3.01 -8.81
N ALA A 176 0.30 -4.00 -9.31
CA ALA A 176 0.15 -5.30 -8.66
C ALA A 176 1.45 -6.06 -8.43
N PRO A 177 2.42 -6.13 -9.38
CA PRO A 177 3.71 -6.78 -9.13
C PRO A 177 4.48 -6.15 -7.97
N ALA A 178 4.50 -4.83 -7.87
CA ALA A 178 5.21 -4.12 -6.79
C ALA A 178 4.54 -4.37 -5.43
N VAL A 179 3.22 -4.32 -5.39
CA VAL A 179 2.43 -4.56 -4.18
C VAL A 179 2.51 -6.02 -3.71
N LEU A 180 2.53 -6.97 -4.65
CA LEU A 180 2.77 -8.39 -4.36
C LEU A 180 4.18 -8.60 -3.82
N ALA A 181 5.19 -7.98 -4.45
CA ALA A 181 6.57 -8.07 -3.99
C ALA A 181 6.74 -7.57 -2.55
N GLU A 182 6.13 -6.43 -2.18
CA GLU A 182 6.13 -5.97 -0.79
C GLU A 182 5.44 -6.93 0.18
N THR A 183 4.38 -7.61 -0.27
CA THR A 183 3.74 -8.65 0.54
C THR A 183 4.70 -9.80 0.83
N ILE A 184 5.40 -10.29 -0.20
CA ILE A 184 6.38 -11.38 -0.07
C ILE A 184 7.55 -10.94 0.82
N ILE A 185 8.06 -9.71 0.64
CA ILE A 185 9.11 -9.13 1.48
C ILE A 185 8.66 -9.05 2.95
N LEU A 186 7.43 -8.59 3.21
CA LEU A 186 6.84 -8.55 4.55
C LEU A 186 6.78 -9.94 5.19
N LEU A 187 6.29 -10.95 4.45
CA LEU A 187 6.19 -12.33 4.94
C LEU A 187 7.55 -12.93 5.28
N ASN A 188 8.53 -12.75 4.37
CA ASN A 188 9.90 -13.20 4.59
C ASN A 188 10.57 -12.49 5.77
N PHE A 189 10.34 -11.18 5.93
CA PHE A 189 10.85 -10.41 7.05
C PHE A 189 10.31 -10.94 8.39
N ILE A 190 9.00 -11.18 8.49
CA ILE A 190 8.37 -11.69 9.71
C ILE A 190 8.90 -13.08 10.05
N ARG A 191 9.02 -13.99 9.07
CA ARG A 191 9.52 -15.35 9.33
C ARG A 191 11.00 -15.40 9.70
N ARG A 192 11.85 -14.60 9.05
CA ARG A 192 13.30 -14.64 9.29
C ARG A 192 13.73 -13.90 10.56
N LYS A 193 13.13 -12.75 10.86
CA LYS A 193 13.53 -11.95 12.04
C LYS A 193 12.77 -12.31 13.31
N GLY A 194 11.69 -13.09 13.22
CA GLY A 194 10.78 -13.35 14.35
C GLY A 194 10.06 -12.09 14.85
N ASP A 195 10.23 -10.95 14.18
CA ASP A 195 9.61 -9.68 14.52
C ASP A 195 8.13 -9.75 14.16
N ARG A 196 7.27 -9.71 15.18
CA ARG A 196 5.82 -9.87 15.04
C ARG A 196 5.09 -8.57 14.69
N ARG A 197 5.80 -7.58 14.15
CA ARG A 197 5.24 -6.30 13.72
C ARG A 197 4.86 -6.38 12.24
N PHE A 198 3.57 -6.27 11.98
CA PHE A 198 3.04 -6.14 10.63
C PHE A 198 3.12 -4.68 10.19
N LEU A 199 3.81 -4.43 9.08
CA LEU A 199 3.91 -3.12 8.44
C LEU A 199 3.70 -3.35 6.93
N GLY A 200 2.78 -2.63 6.29
CA GLY A 200 2.59 -2.69 4.84
C GLY A 200 1.36 -3.45 4.39
N CYS A 201 1.48 -4.17 3.27
CA CYS A 201 0.43 -4.85 2.49
C CYS A 201 -0.43 -5.89 3.26
N THR A 202 -0.36 -5.89 4.58
CA THR A 202 -1.13 -6.69 5.53
C THR A 202 -2.64 -6.70 5.25
N LEU A 203 -3.22 -5.55 4.86
CA LEU A 203 -4.65 -5.49 4.57
C LEU A 203 -5.00 -6.22 3.27
N LEU A 204 -4.17 -6.12 2.23
CA LEU A 204 -4.37 -6.85 0.96
C LEU A 204 -4.18 -8.34 1.17
N LEU A 205 -3.11 -8.72 1.88
CA LEU A 205 -2.86 -10.09 2.27
C LEU A 205 -4.03 -10.67 3.06
N PHE A 206 -4.61 -9.89 3.98
CA PHE A 206 -5.77 -10.34 4.74
C PHE A 206 -7.02 -10.55 3.88
N VAL A 207 -7.29 -9.66 2.92
CA VAL A 207 -8.41 -9.82 1.98
C VAL A 207 -8.19 -11.05 1.11
N TRP A 208 -6.98 -11.22 0.57
CA TRP A 208 -6.57 -12.40 -0.20
C TRP A 208 -6.80 -13.69 0.61
N MET A 209 -6.28 -13.75 1.84
CA MET A 209 -6.50 -14.91 2.72
C MET A 209 -7.98 -15.20 2.88
N LYS A 210 -8.79 -14.19 3.22
CA LYS A 210 -10.23 -14.37 3.39
C LYS A 210 -10.94 -14.83 2.13
N SER A 211 -10.51 -14.44 0.92
CA SER A 211 -11.12 -14.95 -0.31
C SER A 211 -10.85 -16.43 -0.52
N HIS A 212 -9.69 -16.95 -0.12
CA HIS A 212 -9.37 -18.37 -0.24
C HIS A 212 -10.02 -19.23 0.85
N PHE A 213 -10.15 -18.74 2.08
CA PHE A 213 -10.80 -19.51 3.16
C PHE A 213 -12.32 -19.48 3.12
N ARG A 214 -12.95 -18.40 2.62
CA ARG A 214 -14.42 -18.34 2.51
C ARG A 214 -14.99 -19.32 1.48
N CYS A 215 -14.18 -19.81 0.54
CA CYS A 215 -14.60 -20.85 -0.42
C CYS A 215 -14.70 -22.26 0.18
N LEU A 216 -14.26 -22.50 1.43
CA LEU A 216 -14.28 -23.83 2.03
C LEU A 216 -15.55 -24.17 2.85
N TYR A 217 -16.50 -23.23 3.01
CA TYR A 217 -17.76 -23.49 3.74
C TYR A 217 -18.82 -24.27 2.93
N LYS A 218 -18.50 -24.76 1.73
CA LYS A 218 -19.40 -25.64 0.96
C LYS A 218 -18.99 -27.12 0.92
N LEU A 219 -17.93 -27.50 1.63
CA LEU A 219 -17.44 -28.88 1.64
C LEU A 219 -17.10 -29.34 3.06
N PHE A 220 -18.11 -29.39 3.92
CA PHE A 220 -18.15 -30.38 4.99
C PHE A 220 -19.59 -30.92 5.05
N PRO A 221 -19.83 -32.18 4.65
CA PRO A 221 -21.12 -32.84 4.83
C PRO A 221 -21.46 -33.02 6.31
#